data_AF-A0A1E4E7B9-F1
#
_entry.id   AF-A0A1E4E7B9-F1
#
_cell.length_a   1.000
_cell.length_b   1.000
_cell.length_c   1.000
_cell.angle_alpha   90.00
_cell.angle_beta   90.00
_cell.angle_gamma   90.00
#
_symmetry.space_group_name_H-M   'P 1'
#
loop_
_entity.id
_entity.type
_entity.pdbx_description
1 polymer ?
#
loop_
_entity_poly.entity_id
_entity_poly.type
_entity_poly.pdbx_seq_one_letter_code
_entity_poly.pdbx_strand_id
1 'polypeptide(L)'
;MAGNIHSIPVIIGATKVLVSQRELRNKYQTNRDIKTWSCYFLLKSLTTSGLLQNWIRQKQDILEFLQCNEQTFRTRLKDMQRLGLVEILPGYCLQLTSYKKASSVLGIDYQGTVNIKYDDTVGKNYFAYLLTADEIRRNQETQRSALIFHLDKNPLLLNLLLQCLVNQGCDERRLVADPVYLQERLLQLQVTTFKEGSAIIDEIMSRRADVNRGVKKIAEDHGYKHPRSVTYLKRVLQKLGICKVVKRFVLSDARCRRYFTQAGVRKDGYMWLKDAKQTRWNLCDQLIINNKNFKKNETENFSPASLAA
;
A
#
# COMPACT_ATOMS: atom_id res chain seq x y z
N MET A 1 4.10 26.13 12.38
CA MET A 1 5.23 26.10 11.43
C MET A 1 4.77 25.32 10.22
N ALA A 2 4.80 25.90 9.02
CA ALA A 2 4.50 25.14 7.81
C ALA A 2 5.64 24.14 7.60
N GLY A 3 5.36 22.84 7.57
CA GLY A 3 6.38 21.81 7.34
C GLY A 3 6.94 21.91 5.92
N ASN A 4 8.24 21.64 5.77
CA ASN A 4 8.86 21.57 4.45
C ASN A 4 8.47 20.23 3.81
N ILE A 5 7.64 20.30 2.78
CA ILE A 5 7.20 19.10 2.04
C ILE A 5 8.14 18.89 0.86
N HIS A 6 8.89 17.80 0.91
CA HIS A 6 9.87 17.38 -0.10
C HIS A 6 9.30 16.30 -1.00
N SER A 7 9.69 16.28 -2.28
CA SER A 7 9.30 15.24 -3.23
C SER A 7 10.44 14.23 -3.40
N ILE A 8 10.27 13.02 -2.85
CA ILE A 8 11.34 12.02 -2.80
C ILE A 8 11.12 10.96 -3.89
N PRO A 9 12.07 10.76 -4.82
CA PRO A 9 11.95 9.74 -5.85
C PRO A 9 12.25 8.34 -5.28
N VAL A 10 11.34 7.41 -5.51
CA VAL A 10 11.40 6.01 -5.08
C VAL A 10 11.24 5.10 -6.28
N ILE A 11 12.09 4.08 -6.37
CA ILE A 11 12.06 3.12 -7.49
C ILE A 11 10.70 2.40 -7.52
N ILE A 12 10.09 2.32 -8.71
CA ILE A 12 8.82 1.59 -8.89
C ILE A 12 9.03 0.11 -8.51
N GLY A 13 8.15 -0.43 -7.66
CA GLY A 13 8.24 -1.81 -7.17
C GLY A 13 9.08 -2.00 -5.90
N ALA A 14 9.93 -1.04 -5.53
CA ALA A 14 10.77 -1.15 -4.34
C ALA A 14 9.96 -1.33 -3.05
N THR A 15 8.84 -0.62 -2.91
CA THR A 15 8.00 -0.67 -1.71
C THR A 15 7.47 -2.08 -1.43
N LYS A 16 7.14 -2.86 -2.48
CA LYS A 16 6.70 -4.25 -2.36
C LYS A 16 7.78 -5.17 -1.78
N VAL A 17 9.01 -5.05 -2.27
CA VAL A 17 10.15 -5.86 -1.80
C VAL A 17 10.58 -5.44 -0.40
N LEU A 18 10.65 -4.14 -0.15
CA LEU A 18 11.16 -3.60 1.10
C LEU A 18 10.27 -3.94 2.29
N VAL A 19 8.94 -3.91 2.16
CA VAL A 19 8.06 -4.19 3.32
C VAL A 19 8.15 -5.64 3.80
N SER A 20 8.49 -6.58 2.91
CA SER A 20 8.59 -8.02 3.21
C SER A 20 9.94 -8.45 3.79
N GLN A 21 10.98 -7.61 3.68
CA GLN A 21 12.34 -7.91 4.19
C GLN A 21 12.43 -7.77 5.71
N ARG A 22 11.84 -8.72 6.43
CA ARG A 22 11.91 -8.80 7.90
C ARG A 22 12.82 -9.92 8.34
N GLU A 23 13.71 -9.61 9.27
CA GLU A 23 14.61 -10.56 9.90
C GLU A 23 14.28 -10.71 11.39
N LEU A 24 14.42 -11.92 11.91
CA LEU A 24 14.34 -12.16 13.34
C LEU A 24 15.61 -11.65 14.01
N ARG A 25 15.48 -10.61 14.84
CA ARG A 25 16.55 -10.16 15.72
C ARG A 25 16.08 -10.19 17.16
N ASN A 26 16.85 -10.86 18.01
CA ASN A 26 16.46 -11.16 19.38
C ASN A 26 15.08 -11.85 19.38
N LYS A 27 14.06 -11.20 19.97
CA LYS A 27 12.69 -11.71 20.07
C LYS A 27 11.74 -11.16 18.99
N TYR A 28 12.15 -10.18 18.18
CA TYR A 28 11.26 -9.42 17.32
C TYR A 28 11.67 -9.50 15.85
N GLN A 29 10.69 -9.63 14.96
CA GLN A 29 10.92 -9.46 13.53
C GLN A 29 10.97 -7.96 13.18
N THR A 30 12.14 -7.53 12.75
CA THR A 30 12.40 -6.12 12.44
C THR A 30 12.73 -5.94 10.97
N ASN A 31 12.26 -4.84 10.40
CA ASN A 31 12.61 -4.45 9.04
C ASN A 31 13.68 -3.36 9.11
N ARG A 32 14.95 -3.75 9.10
CA ARG A 32 16.06 -2.79 9.09
C ARG A 32 16.31 -2.26 7.69
N ASP A 33 16.10 -3.07 6.67
CA ASP A 33 16.38 -2.70 5.28
C ASP A 33 15.49 -1.57 4.82
N ILE A 34 14.18 -1.59 5.10
CA ILE A 34 13.29 -0.47 4.76
C ILE A 34 13.78 0.86 5.35
N LYS A 35 14.42 0.84 6.52
CA LYS A 35 14.97 2.05 7.16
C LYS A 35 16.29 2.49 6.51
N THR A 36 17.13 1.55 6.11
CA THR A 36 18.36 1.81 5.36
C THR A 36 18.04 2.38 3.98
N TRP A 37 17.10 1.76 3.27
CA TRP A 37 16.58 2.23 1.98
C TRP A 37 15.85 3.57 2.08
N SER A 38 15.11 3.80 3.17
CA SER A 38 14.51 5.12 3.44
C SER A 38 15.60 6.20 3.52
N CYS A 39 16.68 5.94 4.23
CA CYS A 39 17.82 6.85 4.33
C CYS A 39 18.46 7.10 2.94
N TYR A 40 18.64 6.04 2.16
CA TYR A 40 19.16 6.13 0.79
C TYR A 40 18.31 7.02 -0.12
N PHE A 41 16.98 6.80 -0.16
CA PHE A 41 16.09 7.59 -1.00
C PHE A 41 16.09 9.07 -0.61
N LEU A 42 16.09 9.35 0.69
CA LEU A 42 16.20 10.71 1.21
C LEU A 42 17.54 11.35 0.81
N LEU A 43 18.68 10.72 1.11
CA LEU A 43 19.99 11.25 0.69
C LEU A 43 20.10 11.45 -0.81
N LYS A 44 19.56 10.50 -1.61
CA LYS A 44 19.60 10.57 -3.06
C LYS A 44 18.77 11.74 -3.59
N SER A 45 17.71 12.15 -2.88
CA SER A 45 16.93 13.34 -3.25
C SER A 45 17.64 14.67 -2.98
N LEU A 46 18.70 14.68 -2.15
CA LEU A 46 19.50 15.89 -1.90
C LEU A 46 20.51 16.21 -3.02
N THR A 47 20.66 15.33 -4.00
CA THR A 47 21.67 15.49 -5.06
C THR A 47 21.17 14.96 -6.41
N THR A 48 21.40 15.73 -7.48
CA THR A 48 21.12 15.32 -8.86
C THR A 48 22.24 14.45 -9.43
N SER A 49 23.50 14.79 -9.15
CA SER A 49 24.68 14.05 -9.61
C SER A 49 24.86 12.71 -8.90
N GLY A 50 24.24 12.53 -7.72
CA GLY A 50 24.52 11.40 -6.85
C GLY A 50 25.78 11.56 -6.02
N LEU A 51 26.42 12.73 -6.03
CA LEU A 51 27.55 13.05 -5.17
C LEU A 51 27.10 14.05 -4.12
N LEU A 52 27.33 13.74 -2.84
CA LEU A 52 27.26 14.69 -1.73
C LEU A 52 28.68 15.04 -1.30
N GLN A 53 29.10 16.27 -1.57
CA GLN A 53 30.45 16.73 -1.27
C GLN A 53 30.56 17.14 0.20
N ASN A 54 31.65 16.71 0.86
CA ASN A 54 31.99 17.09 2.23
C ASN A 54 30.79 17.00 3.19
N TRP A 55 30.16 15.83 3.25
CA TRP A 55 28.92 15.62 4.01
C TRP A 55 29.11 15.88 5.51
N ILE A 56 30.35 15.83 6.02
CA ILE A 56 30.66 16.14 7.42
C ILE A 56 30.33 17.60 7.75
N ARG A 57 30.61 18.54 6.85
CA ARG A 57 30.27 19.96 7.06
C ARG A 57 28.76 20.21 7.06
N GLN A 58 28.02 19.42 6.29
CA GLN A 58 26.55 19.50 6.16
C GLN A 58 25.84 18.51 7.11
N LYS A 59 26.57 17.91 8.06
CA LYS A 59 26.08 16.79 8.87
C LYS A 59 24.79 17.16 9.61
N GLN A 60 24.72 18.35 10.19
CA GLN A 60 23.56 18.74 10.99
C GLN A 60 22.29 18.80 10.14
N ASP A 61 22.34 19.48 8.98
CA ASP A 61 21.22 19.59 8.04
C ASP A 61 20.79 18.21 7.53
N ILE A 62 21.74 17.33 7.22
CA ILE A 62 21.46 15.95 6.80
C ILE A 62 20.74 15.17 7.91
N LEU A 63 21.21 15.28 9.16
CA LEU A 63 20.60 14.57 10.30
C LEU A 63 19.18 15.07 10.58
N GLU A 64 18.95 16.36 10.47
CA GLU A 64 17.63 16.99 10.58
C GLU A 64 16.71 16.53 9.45
N PHE A 65 17.16 16.59 8.19
CA PHE A 65 16.37 16.11 7.05
C PHE A 65 16.00 14.63 7.18
N LEU A 66 16.95 13.78 7.60
CA LEU A 66 16.74 12.34 7.81
C LEU A 66 15.95 12.01 9.08
N GLN A 67 15.73 13.00 9.96
CA GLN A 67 15.06 12.84 11.25
C GLN A 67 15.71 11.74 12.10
N CYS A 68 17.04 11.76 12.21
CA CYS A 68 17.80 10.77 12.97
C CYS A 68 19.01 11.37 13.68
N ASN A 69 19.53 10.66 14.70
CA ASN A 69 20.76 11.08 15.38
C ASN A 69 22.00 10.56 14.65
N GLU A 70 23.17 11.12 14.98
CA GLU A 70 24.44 10.78 14.33
C GLU A 70 24.76 9.29 14.41
N GLN A 71 24.55 8.64 15.56
CA GLN A 71 24.82 7.21 15.72
C GLN A 71 23.94 6.35 14.80
N THR A 72 22.66 6.71 14.66
CA THR A 72 21.73 6.04 13.75
C THR A 72 22.18 6.26 12.32
N PHE A 73 22.54 7.50 11.94
CA PHE A 73 23.03 7.82 10.61
C PHE A 73 24.28 7.01 10.25
N ARG A 74 25.30 6.98 11.12
CA ARG A 74 26.52 6.18 10.92
C ARG A 74 26.21 4.69 10.75
N THR A 75 25.27 4.16 11.51
CA THR A 75 24.82 2.76 11.37
C THR A 75 24.17 2.55 10.00
N ARG A 76 23.27 3.44 9.58
CA ARG A 76 22.62 3.37 8.27
C ARG A 76 23.61 3.53 7.12
N LEU A 77 24.61 4.38 7.28
CA LEU A 77 25.65 4.59 6.28
C LEU A 77 26.47 3.30 6.08
N LYS A 78 26.87 2.62 7.16
CA LYS A 78 27.51 1.30 7.09
C LYS A 78 26.64 0.26 6.41
N ASP A 79 25.34 0.22 6.75
CA ASP A 79 24.38 -0.69 6.10
C ASP A 79 24.24 -0.38 4.60
N MET A 80 24.19 0.89 4.21
CA MET A 80 24.14 1.33 2.80
C MET A 80 25.42 0.95 2.03
N GLN A 81 26.60 1.09 2.65
CA GLN A 81 27.86 0.63 2.06
C GLN A 81 27.86 -0.89 1.84
N ARG A 82 27.41 -1.66 2.84
CA ARG A 82 27.30 -3.13 2.74
C ARG A 82 26.37 -3.57 1.60
N LEU A 83 25.28 -2.84 1.38
CA LEU A 83 24.34 -3.09 0.28
C LEU A 83 24.83 -2.56 -1.07
N GLY A 84 25.98 -1.87 -1.12
CA GLY A 84 26.51 -1.26 -2.33
C GLY A 84 25.70 -0.06 -2.84
N LEU A 85 24.97 0.63 -1.96
CA LEU A 85 24.15 1.81 -2.29
C LEU A 85 24.91 3.13 -2.19
N VAL A 86 25.95 3.16 -1.36
CA VAL A 86 26.78 4.34 -1.11
C VAL A 86 28.24 3.91 -1.00
N GLU A 87 29.13 4.75 -1.52
CA GLU A 87 30.57 4.69 -1.32
C GLU A 87 31.07 5.98 -0.66
N ILE A 88 32.03 5.87 0.26
CA ILE A 88 32.66 7.02 0.90
C ILE A 88 34.00 7.26 0.19
N LEU A 89 34.08 8.36 -0.54
CA LEU A 89 35.27 8.76 -1.28
C LEU A 89 36.18 9.68 -0.44
N PRO A 90 37.45 9.87 -0.84
CA PRO A 90 38.35 10.84 -0.22
C PRO A 90 37.72 12.24 -0.12
N GLY A 91 38.12 13.00 0.90
CA GLY A 91 37.54 14.33 1.17
C GLY A 91 36.14 14.31 1.79
N TYR A 92 35.73 13.16 2.34
CA TYR A 92 34.41 12.97 2.95
C TYR A 92 33.25 13.22 1.98
N CYS A 93 33.37 12.66 0.78
CA CYS A 93 32.31 12.70 -0.23
C CYS A 93 31.50 11.39 -0.17
N LEU A 94 30.17 11.47 -0.25
CA LEU A 94 29.31 10.29 -0.42
C LEU A 94 28.91 10.16 -1.88
N GLN A 95 29.32 9.08 -2.53
CA GLN A 95 28.86 8.71 -3.86
C GLN A 95 27.67 7.75 -3.71
N LEU A 96 26.48 8.21 -4.05
CA LEU A 96 25.26 7.40 -4.10
C LEU A 96 25.12 6.74 -5.47
N THR A 97 24.71 5.48 -5.48
CA THR A 97 24.44 4.77 -6.73
C THR A 97 23.29 5.37 -7.53
N SER A 98 23.22 5.02 -8.81
CA SER A 98 22.06 5.34 -9.65
C SER A 98 20.84 4.49 -9.24
N TYR A 99 19.63 4.96 -9.57
CA TYR A 99 18.41 4.18 -9.32
C TYR A 99 18.38 2.84 -10.07
N LYS A 100 19.00 2.77 -11.26
CA LYS A 100 19.14 1.53 -12.04
C LYS A 100 20.04 0.50 -11.34
N LYS A 101 21.17 0.94 -10.76
CA LYS A 101 22.04 0.04 -9.98
C LYS A 101 21.35 -0.38 -8.68
N ALA A 102 20.69 0.55 -8.01
CA ALA A 102 19.94 0.27 -6.79
C ALA A 102 18.74 -0.68 -7.03
N SER A 103 18.04 -0.60 -8.17
CA SER A 103 16.97 -1.56 -8.49
C SER A 103 17.52 -2.98 -8.66
N SER A 104 18.73 -3.11 -9.21
CA SER A 104 19.43 -4.39 -9.34
C SER A 104 19.76 -4.99 -7.96
N VAL A 105 20.15 -4.17 -6.98
CA VAL A 105 20.34 -4.61 -5.58
C VAL A 105 19.05 -5.14 -4.95
N LEU A 106 17.89 -4.57 -5.32
CA LEU A 106 16.59 -5.05 -4.88
C LEU A 106 16.06 -6.27 -5.66
N GLY A 107 16.76 -6.69 -6.72
CA GLY A 107 16.27 -7.75 -7.62
C GLY A 107 15.01 -7.36 -8.39
N ILE A 108 14.85 -6.08 -8.75
CA ILE A 108 13.70 -5.59 -9.51
C ILE A 108 14.14 -4.90 -10.80
N ASP A 109 13.35 -5.11 -11.85
CA ASP A 109 13.53 -4.43 -13.13
C ASP A 109 13.27 -2.93 -12.98
N TYR A 110 14.18 -2.11 -13.50
CA TYR A 110 14.06 -0.66 -13.40
C TYR A 110 12.99 -0.14 -14.36
N GLN A 111 11.86 0.28 -13.81
CA GLN A 111 10.75 0.88 -14.57
C GLN A 111 10.63 2.41 -14.36
N GLY A 112 11.63 3.04 -13.72
CA GLY A 112 11.57 4.45 -13.33
C GLY A 112 11.27 4.66 -11.84
N THR A 113 10.90 5.90 -11.50
CA THR A 113 10.63 6.32 -10.12
C THR A 113 9.23 6.92 -9.97
N VAL A 114 8.67 6.78 -8.77
CA VAL A 114 7.50 7.51 -8.31
C VAL A 114 7.91 8.51 -7.24
N ASN A 115 7.25 9.65 -7.18
CA ASN A 115 7.49 10.64 -6.13
C ASN A 115 6.59 10.41 -4.93
N ILE A 116 7.19 10.30 -3.74
CA ILE A 116 6.50 10.28 -2.45
C ILE A 116 6.79 11.59 -1.74
N LYS A 117 5.74 12.29 -1.29
CA LYS A 117 5.92 13.52 -0.52
C LYS A 117 6.30 13.19 0.93
N TYR A 118 7.37 13.81 1.39
CA TYR A 118 7.94 13.65 2.71
C TYR A 118 7.87 14.98 3.46
N ASP A 119 7.33 14.95 4.67
CA ASP A 119 7.30 16.07 5.59
C ASP A 119 8.37 15.80 6.66
N ASP A 120 9.42 16.61 6.65
CA ASP A 120 10.55 16.48 7.55
C ASP A 120 10.22 16.85 9.01
N THR A 121 9.02 17.36 9.30
CA THR A 121 8.61 17.76 10.66
C THR A 121 7.87 16.68 11.45
N VAL A 122 7.42 15.60 10.80
CA VAL A 122 6.57 14.58 11.44
C VAL A 122 7.35 13.66 12.38
N GLY A 123 8.63 13.42 12.09
CA GLY A 123 9.56 12.74 13.00
C GLY A 123 10.13 11.41 12.49
N LYS A 124 10.77 10.68 13.43
CA LYS A 124 11.65 9.55 13.13
C LYS A 124 10.97 8.42 12.37
N ASN A 125 11.64 7.91 11.33
CA ASN A 125 11.17 6.81 10.47
C ASN A 125 9.86 7.11 9.70
N TYR A 126 9.40 8.37 9.65
CA TYR A 126 8.18 8.73 8.92
C TYR A 126 8.22 8.25 7.47
N PHE A 127 9.34 8.45 6.78
CA PHE A 127 9.51 8.00 5.40
C PHE A 127 9.40 6.47 5.23
N ALA A 128 9.90 5.67 6.17
CA ALA A 128 9.74 4.21 6.12
C ALA A 128 8.27 3.77 6.23
N TYR A 129 7.48 4.51 7.01
CA TYR A 129 6.04 4.29 7.10
C TYR A 129 5.30 4.76 5.84
N LEU A 130 5.77 5.82 5.17
CA LEU A 130 5.27 6.23 3.86
C LEU A 130 5.52 5.15 2.79
N LEU A 131 6.70 4.54 2.76
CA LEU A 131 6.99 3.40 1.88
C LEU A 131 6.04 2.22 2.15
N THR A 132 5.74 1.95 3.42
CA THR A 132 4.78 0.90 3.81
C THR A 132 3.36 1.23 3.35
N ALA A 133 2.94 2.48 3.48
CA ALA A 133 1.63 2.93 3.04
C ALA A 133 1.49 2.94 1.51
N ASP A 134 2.56 3.26 0.76
CA ASP A 134 2.57 3.16 -0.70
C ASP A 134 2.38 1.72 -1.18
N GLU A 135 3.01 0.74 -0.53
CA GLU A 135 2.78 -0.67 -0.87
C GLU A 135 1.31 -1.07 -0.65
N ILE A 136 0.71 -0.64 0.47
CA ILE A 136 -0.71 -0.91 0.76
C ILE A 136 -1.61 -0.29 -0.32
N ARG A 137 -1.33 0.97 -0.70
CA ARG A 137 -2.06 1.69 -1.76
C ARG A 137 -1.97 0.94 -3.10
N ARG A 138 -0.75 0.58 -3.53
CA ARG A 138 -0.51 -0.16 -4.79
C ARG A 138 -1.18 -1.53 -4.78
N ASN A 139 -1.23 -2.19 -3.63
CA ASN A 139 -1.94 -3.46 -3.50
C ASN A 139 -3.46 -3.29 -3.67
N GLN A 140 -4.06 -2.24 -3.09
CA GLN A 140 -5.48 -1.91 -3.31
C GLN A 140 -5.76 -1.64 -4.79
N GLU A 141 -4.86 -0.93 -5.48
CA GLU A 141 -4.95 -0.70 -6.93
C GLU A 141 -4.87 -2.01 -7.72
N THR A 142 -3.94 -2.90 -7.37
CA THR A 142 -3.79 -4.22 -8.02
C THR A 142 -5.04 -5.07 -7.84
N GLN A 143 -5.62 -5.11 -6.63
CA GLN A 143 -6.85 -5.85 -6.36
C GLN A 143 -8.04 -5.28 -7.14
N ARG A 144 -8.13 -3.95 -7.25
CA ARG A 144 -9.15 -3.29 -8.08
C ARG A 144 -8.99 -3.67 -9.55
N SER A 145 -7.78 -3.57 -10.11
CA SER A 145 -7.52 -3.99 -11.49
C SER A 145 -7.86 -5.46 -11.73
N ALA A 146 -7.58 -6.35 -10.77
CA ALA A 146 -7.95 -7.76 -10.86
C ALA A 146 -9.47 -7.99 -10.79
N LEU A 147 -10.22 -7.17 -10.03
CA LEU A 147 -11.68 -7.19 -10.01
C LEU A 147 -12.24 -6.78 -11.38
N ILE A 148 -11.76 -5.66 -11.92
CA ILE A 148 -12.21 -5.14 -13.22
C ILE A 148 -11.91 -6.15 -14.33
N PHE A 149 -10.68 -6.66 -14.40
CA PHE A 149 -10.30 -7.69 -15.37
C PHE A 149 -11.21 -8.92 -15.30
N HIS A 150 -11.60 -9.35 -14.09
CA HIS A 150 -12.53 -10.46 -13.94
C HIS A 150 -13.93 -10.14 -14.48
N LEU A 151 -14.43 -8.92 -14.26
CA LEU A 151 -15.72 -8.49 -14.77
C LEU A 151 -15.70 -8.38 -16.30
N ASP A 152 -14.64 -7.80 -16.87
CA ASP A 152 -14.47 -7.67 -18.32
C ASP A 152 -14.38 -9.03 -19.03
N LYS A 153 -13.81 -10.04 -18.36
CA LYS A 153 -13.78 -11.43 -18.84
C LYS A 153 -15.13 -12.16 -18.72
N ASN A 154 -16.11 -11.59 -18.02
CA ASN A 154 -17.44 -12.15 -17.85
C ASN A 154 -18.53 -11.12 -18.19
N PRO A 155 -18.73 -10.79 -19.49
CA PRO A 155 -19.61 -9.68 -19.89
C PRO A 155 -21.07 -9.82 -19.42
N LEU A 156 -21.60 -11.05 -19.36
CA LEU A 156 -22.95 -11.31 -18.85
C LEU A 156 -23.10 -10.90 -17.38
N LEU A 157 -22.12 -11.26 -16.55
CA LEU A 157 -22.09 -10.87 -15.14
C LEU A 157 -21.92 -9.36 -15.00
N LEU A 158 -21.03 -8.75 -15.78
CA LEU A 158 -20.84 -7.31 -15.77
C LEU A 158 -22.13 -6.56 -16.13
N ASN A 159 -22.81 -6.97 -17.19
CA ASN A 159 -24.07 -6.34 -17.61
C ASN A 159 -25.17 -6.48 -16.56
N LEU A 160 -25.31 -7.67 -15.95
CA LEU A 160 -26.25 -7.89 -14.84
C LEU A 160 -25.95 -6.93 -13.68
N LEU A 161 -24.70 -6.84 -13.26
CA LEU A 161 -24.29 -5.98 -12.15
C LEU A 161 -24.49 -4.50 -12.47
N LEU A 162 -24.16 -4.06 -13.69
CA LEU A 162 -24.40 -2.68 -14.13
C LEU A 162 -25.89 -2.34 -14.11
N GLN A 163 -26.75 -3.21 -14.63
CA GLN A 163 -28.20 -3.02 -14.58
C GLN A 163 -28.70 -2.89 -13.13
N CYS A 164 -28.23 -3.75 -12.22
CA CYS A 164 -28.58 -3.63 -10.80
C CYS A 164 -28.16 -2.28 -10.21
N LEU A 165 -26.96 -1.79 -10.54
CA LEU A 165 -26.45 -0.51 -10.04
C LEU A 165 -27.20 0.69 -10.62
N VAL A 166 -27.52 0.66 -11.92
CA VAL A 166 -28.32 1.71 -12.58
C VAL A 166 -29.74 1.75 -11.99
N ASN A 167 -30.36 0.59 -11.75
CA ASN A 167 -31.66 0.51 -11.08
C ASN A 167 -31.64 1.07 -9.64
N GLN A 168 -30.47 1.09 -8.99
CA GLN A 168 -30.25 1.75 -7.69
C GLN A 168 -29.94 3.25 -7.81
N GLY A 169 -30.06 3.85 -9.01
CA GLY A 169 -29.83 5.26 -9.27
C GLY A 169 -28.35 5.65 -9.44
N CYS A 170 -27.46 4.69 -9.73
CA CYS A 170 -26.07 5.01 -10.03
C CYS A 170 -25.92 5.63 -11.43
N ASP A 171 -24.97 6.56 -11.56
CA ASP A 171 -24.61 7.18 -12.83
C ASP A 171 -23.87 6.19 -13.75
N GLU A 172 -24.54 5.77 -14.82
CA GLU A 172 -24.07 4.81 -15.80
C GLU A 172 -22.74 5.23 -16.45
N ARG A 173 -22.59 6.51 -16.81
CA ARG A 173 -21.37 6.99 -17.48
C ARG A 173 -20.17 6.85 -16.57
N ARG A 174 -20.36 7.12 -15.26
CA ARG A 174 -19.31 6.96 -14.26
C ARG A 174 -19.00 5.50 -13.94
N LEU A 175 -20.00 4.61 -13.97
CA LEU A 175 -19.78 3.18 -13.75
C LEU A 175 -18.83 2.58 -14.80
N VAL A 176 -18.90 3.07 -16.04
CA VAL A 176 -18.01 2.61 -17.13
C VAL A 176 -16.66 3.32 -17.09
N ALA A 177 -16.64 4.64 -16.84
CA ALA A 177 -15.42 5.44 -16.95
C ALA A 177 -14.52 5.41 -15.70
N ASP A 178 -15.07 5.15 -14.52
CA ASP A 178 -14.35 5.24 -13.25
C ASP A 178 -14.34 3.88 -12.50
N PRO A 179 -13.25 3.11 -12.61
CA PRO A 179 -13.09 1.83 -11.91
C PRO A 179 -13.19 1.94 -10.38
N VAL A 180 -12.86 3.09 -9.81
CA VAL A 180 -12.97 3.32 -8.37
C VAL A 180 -14.43 3.44 -7.99
N TYR A 181 -15.17 4.26 -8.74
CA TYR A 181 -16.61 4.42 -8.54
C TYR A 181 -17.35 3.09 -8.70
N LEU A 182 -17.06 2.34 -9.77
CA LEU A 182 -17.65 1.01 -9.99
C LEU A 182 -17.38 0.08 -8.80
N GLN A 183 -16.13 -0.02 -8.34
CA GLN A 183 -15.77 -0.87 -7.20
C GLN A 183 -16.50 -0.45 -5.91
N GLU A 184 -16.61 0.84 -5.63
CA GLU A 184 -17.32 1.35 -4.45
C GLU A 184 -18.82 1.02 -4.50
N ARG A 185 -19.45 1.17 -5.67
CA ARG A 185 -20.86 0.84 -5.89
C ARG A 185 -21.14 -0.66 -5.82
N LEU A 186 -20.25 -1.48 -6.39
CA LEU A 186 -20.35 -2.94 -6.25
C LEU A 186 -20.25 -3.38 -4.79
N LEU A 187 -19.38 -2.75 -3.99
CA LEU A 187 -19.31 -3.05 -2.56
C LEU A 187 -20.60 -2.64 -1.83
N GLN A 188 -21.20 -1.49 -2.18
CA GLN A 188 -22.48 -1.09 -1.61
C GLN A 188 -23.59 -2.07 -1.97
N LEU A 189 -23.66 -2.50 -3.23
CA LEU A 189 -24.60 -3.53 -3.69
C LEU A 189 -24.45 -4.81 -2.87
N GLN A 190 -23.22 -5.33 -2.70
CA GLN A 190 -22.95 -6.50 -1.87
C GLN A 190 -23.40 -6.32 -0.41
N VAL A 191 -23.19 -5.14 0.17
CA VAL A 191 -23.62 -4.82 1.53
C VAL A 191 -25.14 -4.82 1.66
N THR A 192 -25.85 -4.20 0.72
CA THR A 192 -27.32 -4.16 0.70
C THR A 192 -27.89 -5.55 0.50
N THR A 193 -27.39 -6.30 -0.49
CA THR A 193 -27.76 -7.69 -0.75
C THR A 193 -27.52 -8.60 0.46
N PHE A 194 -26.45 -8.38 1.22
CA PHE A 194 -26.21 -9.13 2.46
C PHE A 194 -27.25 -8.83 3.55
N LYS A 195 -27.70 -7.57 3.66
CA LYS A 195 -28.68 -7.16 4.67
C LYS A 195 -30.07 -7.69 4.34
N GLU A 196 -30.53 -7.44 3.12
CA GLU A 196 -31.91 -7.62 2.69
C GLU A 196 -32.16 -9.02 2.09
N GLY A 197 -31.11 -9.67 1.60
CA GLY A 197 -31.24 -10.87 0.77
C GLY A 197 -31.58 -10.51 -0.68
N SER A 198 -31.18 -11.37 -1.62
CA SER A 198 -31.55 -11.24 -3.04
C SER A 198 -31.58 -12.62 -3.69
N ALA A 199 -32.39 -12.75 -4.75
CA ALA A 199 -32.42 -13.94 -5.58
C ALA A 199 -31.07 -14.17 -6.30
N ILE A 200 -30.38 -13.08 -6.69
CA ILE A 200 -29.09 -13.10 -7.39
C ILE A 200 -27.89 -12.88 -6.45
N ILE A 201 -28.03 -13.28 -5.19
CA ILE A 201 -27.00 -13.06 -4.17
C ILE A 201 -25.68 -13.74 -4.52
N ASP A 202 -25.73 -14.90 -5.18
CA ASP A 202 -24.54 -15.69 -5.50
C ASP A 202 -23.72 -15.03 -6.62
N GLU A 203 -24.39 -14.43 -7.61
CA GLU A 203 -23.78 -13.62 -8.67
C GLU A 203 -23.19 -12.33 -8.12
N ILE A 204 -23.93 -11.61 -7.26
CA ILE A 204 -23.46 -10.36 -6.64
C ILE A 204 -22.26 -10.62 -5.72
N MET A 205 -22.26 -11.73 -4.99
CA MET A 205 -21.19 -12.10 -4.06
C MET A 205 -20.04 -12.87 -4.73
N SER A 206 -20.18 -13.26 -6.00
CA SER A 206 -19.25 -14.10 -6.76
C SER A 206 -17.79 -13.65 -6.65
N ARG A 207 -17.58 -12.33 -6.62
CA ARG A 207 -16.28 -11.69 -6.44
C ARG A 207 -16.37 -10.58 -5.41
N ARG A 208 -15.59 -10.68 -4.34
CA ARG A 208 -15.51 -9.65 -3.30
C ARG A 208 -15.06 -8.31 -3.88
N ALA A 209 -15.88 -7.26 -3.72
CA ALA A 209 -15.55 -5.91 -4.15
C ALA A 209 -14.71 -5.12 -3.13
N ASP A 210 -14.53 -5.64 -1.91
CA ASP A 210 -13.63 -5.04 -0.91
C ASP A 210 -12.15 -5.30 -1.26
N VAL A 211 -11.48 -4.28 -1.80
CA VAL A 211 -10.08 -4.29 -2.27
C VAL A 211 -9.03 -4.15 -1.14
N ASN A 212 -9.40 -4.48 0.10
CA ASN A 212 -8.51 -4.41 1.26
C ASN A 212 -7.99 -5.78 1.69
N ARG A 213 -6.75 -5.83 2.17
CA ARG A 213 -6.19 -7.03 2.81
C ARG A 213 -6.59 -7.11 4.28
N GLY A 214 -6.94 -8.31 4.72
CA GLY A 214 -7.12 -8.61 6.14
C GLY A 214 -5.81 -8.53 6.91
N VAL A 215 -5.91 -8.39 8.24
CA VAL A 215 -4.75 -8.29 9.14
C VAL A 215 -3.80 -9.49 8.99
N LYS A 216 -4.34 -10.71 8.85
CA LYS A 216 -3.56 -11.93 8.61
C LYS A 216 -2.78 -11.84 7.28
N LYS A 217 -3.45 -11.43 6.20
CA LYS A 217 -2.84 -11.36 4.87
C LYS A 217 -1.76 -10.28 4.77
N ILE A 218 -1.97 -9.11 5.39
CA ILE A 218 -0.91 -8.09 5.50
C ILE A 218 0.27 -8.65 6.31
N ALA A 219 0.00 -9.42 7.38
CA ALA A 219 1.07 -9.99 8.20
C ALA A 219 1.93 -10.96 7.39
N GLU A 220 1.31 -11.86 6.63
CA GLU A 220 2.00 -12.76 5.70
C GLU A 220 2.79 -11.99 4.64
N ASP A 221 2.15 -11.08 3.92
CA ASP A 221 2.76 -10.34 2.80
C ASP A 221 3.91 -9.44 3.26
N HIS A 222 3.85 -8.88 4.47
CA HIS A 222 4.89 -8.02 5.04
C HIS A 222 5.88 -8.79 5.92
N GLY A 223 5.80 -10.12 5.96
CA GLY A 223 6.74 -10.97 6.71
C GLY A 223 6.67 -10.82 8.23
N TYR A 224 5.51 -10.48 8.81
CA TYR A 224 5.29 -10.43 10.26
C TYR A 224 4.96 -11.80 10.85
N LYS A 225 5.52 -12.10 12.02
CA LYS A 225 5.33 -13.36 12.75
C LYS A 225 3.91 -13.50 13.27
N HIS A 226 3.26 -12.38 13.61
CA HIS A 226 1.94 -12.38 14.24
C HIS A 226 1.05 -11.26 13.68
N PRO A 227 -0.23 -11.54 13.37
CA PRO A 227 -1.20 -10.54 12.88
C PRO A 227 -1.35 -9.31 13.79
N ARG A 228 -1.18 -9.47 15.12
CA ARG A 228 -1.19 -8.35 16.09
C ARG A 228 -0.19 -7.23 15.75
N SER A 229 0.92 -7.54 15.08
CA SER A 229 1.90 -6.54 14.66
C SER A 229 1.35 -5.60 13.58
N VAL A 230 0.43 -6.09 12.73
CA VAL A 230 -0.26 -5.26 11.75
C VAL A 230 -1.27 -4.32 12.43
N THR A 231 -1.91 -4.74 13.51
CA THR A 231 -2.76 -3.83 14.32
C THR A 231 -1.94 -2.67 14.89
N TYR A 232 -0.71 -2.95 15.35
CA TYR A 232 0.22 -1.90 15.77
C TYR A 232 0.60 -0.99 14.60
N LEU A 233 0.96 -1.54 13.44
CA LEU A 233 1.26 -0.78 12.23
C LEU A 233 0.13 0.19 11.87
N LYS A 234 -1.12 -0.29 11.81
CA LYS A 234 -2.30 0.54 11.50
C LYS A 234 -2.45 1.74 12.44
N ARG A 235 -2.29 1.50 13.75
CA ARG A 235 -2.31 2.56 14.77
C ARG A 235 -1.18 3.58 14.58
N VAL A 236 0.02 3.14 14.20
CA VAL A 236 1.14 4.04 13.92
C VAL A 236 0.88 4.87 12.67
N LEU A 237 0.45 4.25 11.57
CA LEU A 237 0.10 4.97 10.33
C LEU A 237 -0.99 6.02 10.56
N GLN A 238 -1.98 5.71 11.40
CA GLN A 238 -3.02 6.65 11.79
C GLN A 238 -2.49 7.80 12.66
N LYS A 239 -1.65 7.50 13.66
CA LYS A 239 -1.04 8.52 14.53
C LYS A 239 -0.15 9.48 13.74
N LEU A 240 0.56 8.99 12.72
CA LEU A 240 1.40 9.79 11.83
C LEU A 240 0.60 10.55 10.75
N GLY A 241 -0.74 10.45 10.74
CA GLY A 241 -1.56 11.11 9.74
C GLY A 241 -1.35 10.59 8.31
N ILE A 242 -0.83 9.37 8.14
CA ILE A 242 -0.59 8.76 6.82
C ILE A 242 -1.87 8.15 6.26
N CYS A 243 -2.70 7.56 7.12
CA CYS A 243 -3.97 6.96 6.71
C CYS A 243 -5.07 7.11 7.75
N LYS A 244 -6.33 7.05 7.29
CA LYS A 244 -7.49 6.80 8.14
C LYS A 244 -7.83 5.30 8.13
N VAL A 245 -8.02 4.73 9.31
CA VAL A 245 -8.44 3.33 9.47
C VAL A 245 -9.94 3.31 9.74
N VAL A 246 -10.71 2.69 8.84
CA VAL A 246 -12.17 2.54 9.00
C VAL A 246 -12.48 1.07 9.22
N LYS A 247 -12.89 0.72 10.44
CA LYS A 247 -13.40 -0.62 10.75
C LYS A 247 -14.78 -0.77 10.11
N ARG A 248 -14.99 -1.87 9.37
CA ARG A 248 -16.24 -2.13 8.66
C ARG A 248 -16.79 -3.49 9.07
N PHE A 249 -18.01 -3.49 9.55
CA PHE A 249 -18.81 -4.70 9.71
C PHE A 249 -20.24 -4.39 9.33
N VAL A 250 -20.96 -5.41 8.88
CA VAL A 250 -22.36 -5.30 8.49
C VAL A 250 -23.14 -6.32 9.31
N LEU A 251 -24.29 -5.91 9.83
CA LEU A 251 -25.22 -6.79 10.52
C LEU A 251 -26.41 -7.05 9.60
N SER A 252 -26.90 -8.29 9.62
CA SER A 252 -28.14 -8.71 8.97
C SER A 252 -28.97 -9.51 9.98
N ASP A 253 -30.27 -9.26 10.03
CA ASP A 253 -31.22 -10.01 10.86
C ASP A 253 -31.48 -11.41 10.30
N ALA A 254 -31.17 -11.63 9.02
CA ALA A 254 -31.22 -12.96 8.45
C ALA A 254 -30.11 -13.84 9.04
N ARG A 255 -30.47 -15.07 9.43
CA ARG A 255 -29.49 -16.13 9.70
C ARG A 255 -28.88 -16.57 8.37
N CYS A 256 -27.87 -15.84 7.92
CA CYS A 256 -27.24 -16.09 6.64
C CYS A 256 -26.41 -17.38 6.75
N ARG A 257 -26.98 -18.49 6.26
CA ARG A 257 -26.29 -19.78 6.08
C ARG A 257 -25.49 -19.83 4.78
N ARG A 258 -25.60 -18.81 3.92
CA ARG A 258 -24.90 -18.72 2.65
C ARG A 258 -23.52 -18.10 2.89
N TYR A 259 -22.61 -18.94 3.38
CA TYR A 259 -21.18 -18.62 3.39
C TYR A 259 -20.68 -18.71 1.95
N PHE A 260 -19.91 -17.73 1.49
CA PHE A 260 -19.22 -17.87 0.22
C PHE A 260 -18.18 -18.99 0.34
N THR A 261 -18.46 -20.15 -0.25
CA THR A 261 -17.54 -21.28 -0.34
C THR A 261 -16.66 -21.08 -1.56
N GLN A 262 -15.37 -20.84 -1.35
CA GLN A 262 -14.40 -21.03 -2.42
C GLN A 262 -13.80 -22.43 -2.21
N ALA A 263 -14.03 -23.35 -3.16
CA ALA A 263 -13.56 -24.73 -3.09
C ALA A 263 -14.00 -25.49 -1.81
N GLY A 264 -15.25 -25.31 -1.36
CA GLY A 264 -15.82 -26.05 -0.23
C GLY A 264 -15.37 -25.59 1.17
N VAL A 265 -14.46 -24.62 1.28
CA VAL A 265 -14.00 -24.07 2.57
C VAL A 265 -14.83 -22.83 2.94
N ARG A 266 -15.36 -22.79 4.17
CA ARG A 266 -16.01 -21.59 4.73
C ARG A 266 -15.02 -20.42 4.72
N LYS A 267 -15.31 -19.34 3.99
CA LYS A 267 -14.47 -18.14 4.07
C LYS A 267 -14.62 -17.44 5.42
N ASP A 268 -13.46 -17.15 6.03
CA ASP A 268 -13.28 -16.23 7.15
C ASP A 268 -14.05 -14.92 6.89
N GLY A 269 -14.99 -14.56 7.77
CA GLY A 269 -15.66 -13.24 7.71
C GLY A 269 -17.06 -13.21 8.32
N TYR A 270 -17.83 -14.28 8.21
CA TYR A 270 -19.20 -14.32 8.72
C TYR A 270 -19.28 -14.94 10.12
N MET A 271 -20.06 -14.32 11.01
CA MET A 271 -20.24 -14.79 12.38
C MET A 271 -21.70 -14.62 12.80
N TRP A 272 -22.32 -15.70 13.27
CA TRP A 272 -23.65 -15.63 13.88
C TRP A 272 -23.53 -15.17 15.32
N LEU A 273 -24.14 -14.02 15.64
CA LEU A 273 -24.27 -13.50 16.99
C LEU A 273 -25.52 -14.12 17.62
N LYS A 274 -25.33 -15.14 18.45
CA LYS A 274 -26.44 -15.91 19.04
C LYS A 274 -27.39 -15.04 19.84
N ASP A 275 -26.84 -14.16 20.69
CA ASP A 275 -27.63 -13.34 21.62
C ASP A 275 -28.44 -12.27 20.88
N ALA A 276 -27.82 -11.63 19.88
CA ALA A 276 -28.47 -10.62 19.04
C ALA A 276 -29.34 -11.22 17.92
N LYS A 277 -29.29 -12.55 17.70
CA LYS A 277 -29.91 -13.24 16.56
C LYS A 277 -29.60 -12.56 15.21
N GLN A 278 -28.35 -12.15 15.01
CA GLN A 278 -27.91 -11.45 13.81
C GLN A 278 -26.68 -12.10 13.18
N THR A 279 -26.57 -12.08 11.86
CA THR A 279 -25.34 -12.44 11.16
C THR A 279 -24.48 -11.20 10.98
N ARG A 280 -23.23 -11.28 11.46
CA ARG A 280 -22.21 -10.26 11.28
C ARG A 280 -21.28 -10.65 10.13
N TRP A 281 -21.20 -9.79 9.12
CA TRP A 281 -20.17 -9.85 8.09
C TRP A 281 -19.01 -8.91 8.46
N ASN A 282 -17.85 -9.49 8.73
CA ASN A 282 -16.61 -8.76 8.98
C ASN A 282 -15.90 -8.50 7.66
N LEU A 283 -15.94 -7.24 7.23
CA LEU A 283 -15.12 -6.74 6.14
C LEU A 283 -13.70 -6.46 6.64
N CYS A 284 -12.76 -6.27 5.71
CA CYS A 284 -11.43 -5.87 6.09
C CYS A 284 -11.44 -4.40 6.51
N ASP A 285 -10.58 -4.02 7.47
CA ASP A 285 -10.44 -2.60 7.80
C ASP A 285 -9.98 -1.86 6.54
N GLN A 286 -10.68 -0.79 6.19
CA GLN A 286 -10.31 0.06 5.07
C GLN A 286 -9.17 0.98 5.53
N LEU A 287 -8.05 0.92 4.82
CA LEU A 287 -6.94 1.85 4.99
C LEU A 287 -7.05 2.91 3.91
N ILE A 288 -7.61 4.06 4.26
CA ILE A 288 -7.71 5.21 3.35
C ILE A 288 -6.40 5.97 3.46
N ILE A 289 -5.52 5.76 2.48
CA ILE A 289 -4.22 6.42 2.42
C ILE A 289 -4.39 7.88 2.00
N ASN A 290 -3.74 8.80 2.70
CA ASN A 290 -3.84 10.22 2.39
C ASN A 290 -3.08 10.54 1.10
N ASN A 291 -3.82 10.79 0.01
CA ASN A 291 -3.26 11.10 -1.31
C ASN A 291 -2.37 12.36 -1.34
N LYS A 292 -2.44 13.22 -0.32
CA LYS A 292 -1.51 14.36 -0.18
C LYS A 292 -0.05 13.91 -0.22
N ASN A 293 0.24 12.69 0.24
CA ASN A 293 1.58 12.12 0.32
C ASN A 293 2.03 11.42 -0.98
N PHE A 294 1.14 11.19 -1.94
CA PHE A 294 1.43 10.41 -3.15
C PHE A 294 0.91 11.17 -4.36
N LYS A 295 1.79 11.90 -5.06
CA LYS A 295 1.44 12.46 -6.37
C LYS A 295 1.62 11.36 -7.42
N LYS A 296 0.62 11.18 -8.29
CA LYS A 296 0.88 10.56 -9.60
C LYS A 296 1.82 11.52 -10.32
N ASN A 297 3.00 11.06 -10.73
CA ASN A 297 3.69 11.72 -11.82
C ASN A 297 2.84 11.42 -13.06
N GLU A 298 2.24 12.46 -13.64
CA GLU A 298 1.87 12.45 -15.05
C GLU A 298 3.17 12.46 -15.84
N THR A 299 3.76 11.29 -16.03
CA THR A 299 4.86 11.10 -16.96
C THR A 299 4.37 10.19 -18.07
N GLU A 300 4.06 10.85 -19.18
CA GLU A 300 4.08 10.41 -20.58
C GLU A 300 3.22 9.21 -20.97
N ASN A 301 2.35 9.47 -21.95
CA ASN A 301 1.56 8.51 -22.70
C ASN A 301 2.44 7.33 -23.18
N PHE A 302 2.51 6.26 -22.42
CA PHE A 302 2.78 4.95 -22.99
C PHE A 302 1.50 4.44 -23.62
N SER A 303 1.38 4.71 -24.92
CA SER A 303 0.39 4.09 -25.81
C SER A 303 0.47 2.55 -25.67
N PRO A 304 -0.66 1.84 -25.50
CA PRO A 304 -0.70 0.38 -25.40
C PRO A 304 -0.56 -0.33 -26.77
N ALA A 305 0.28 0.19 -27.67
CA ALA A 305 0.40 -0.29 -29.05
C ALA A 305 1.55 -1.28 -29.31
N SER A 306 2.26 -1.79 -28.30
CA SER A 306 3.40 -2.72 -28.53
C SER A 306 3.22 -4.13 -27.96
N LEU A 307 1.98 -4.59 -27.78
CA LEU A 307 1.67 -6.01 -27.51
C LEU A 307 0.95 -6.72 -28.68
N ALA A 308 1.20 -6.25 -29.89
CA ALA A 308 0.86 -6.96 -31.12
C ALA A 308 1.92 -6.68 -32.20
N ALA A 309 3.06 -7.37 -32.09
CA ALA A 309 3.96 -7.75 -33.18
C ALA A 309 4.88 -8.87 -32.68
#